data_AF-A0A9E2YZS0-F1
#
_entry.id   AF-A0A9E2YZS0-F1
#
_cell.length_a   1.000
_cell.length_b   1.000
_cell.length_c   1.000
_cell.angle_alpha   90.00
_cell.angle_beta   90.00
_cell.angle_gamma   90.00
#
_symmetry.space_group_name_H-M   'P 1'
#
loop_
_entity.id
_entity.type
_entity.pdbx_description
1 polymer ?
#
loop_
_entity_poly.entity_id
_entity_poly.type
_entity_poly.pdbx_seq_one_letter_code
_entity_poly.pdbx_strand_id
1 'polypeptide(L)'
;MKKYCLDTSGLSNPLEFMPEDIHPTPWAKIAGLVVSGRFAVSVEIYDELKLLPGPIGECIRANDAALQMEVGEEDWDWATYSATMKK
;
A
#
# COMPACT_ATOMS: atom_id res chain seq x y z
N MET A 1 -2.21 6.93 10.85
CA MET A 1 -2.23 5.62 11.53
C MET A 1 -2.52 4.54 10.50
N LYS A 2 -1.60 3.59 10.39
CA LYS A 2 -1.68 2.45 9.48
C LYS A 2 -2.90 1.59 9.83
N LYS A 3 -3.50 0.95 8.83
CA LYS A 3 -4.71 0.12 8.98
C LYS A 3 -4.66 -1.19 8.23
N TYR A 4 -3.86 -1.27 7.16
CA TYR A 4 -3.83 -2.39 6.26
C TYR A 4 -2.38 -2.75 5.96
N CYS A 5 -2.03 -4.03 6.07
CA CYS A 5 -0.82 -4.56 5.45
C CYS A 5 -1.08 -4.71 3.96
N LEU A 6 -0.19 -4.16 3.14
CA LEU A 6 -0.23 -4.33 1.71
C LEU A 6 0.89 -5.28 1.28
N ASP A 7 0.55 -6.21 0.39
CA ASP A 7 1.48 -7.05 -0.34
C ASP A 7 1.57 -6.56 -1.79
N THR A 8 2.67 -6.87 -2.47
CA THR A 8 2.87 -6.47 -3.88
C THR A 8 1.73 -6.93 -4.78
N SER A 9 1.29 -8.18 -4.59
CA SER A 9 0.19 -8.78 -5.36
C SER A 9 -1.15 -8.04 -5.17
N GLY A 10 -1.30 -7.33 -4.05
CA GLY A 10 -2.47 -6.52 -3.74
C GLY A 10 -2.68 -5.32 -4.67
N LEU A 11 -1.61 -4.87 -5.37
CA LEU A 11 -1.69 -3.83 -6.39
C LEU A 11 -1.26 -4.32 -7.78
N SER A 12 -0.25 -5.18 -7.89
CA SER A 12 0.25 -5.63 -9.20
C SER A 12 -0.82 -6.41 -9.98
N ASN A 13 -1.55 -7.31 -9.33
CA ASN A 13 -2.56 -8.12 -10.01
C ASN A 13 -3.76 -7.27 -10.45
N PRO A 14 -4.37 -6.41 -9.60
CA PRO A 14 -5.40 -5.49 -10.06
C PRO A 14 -4.90 -4.56 -11.16
N LEU A 15 -3.64 -4.13 -11.16
CA LEU A 15 -3.13 -3.24 -12.21
C LEU A 15 -3.10 -3.93 -13.58
N GLU A 16 -2.79 -5.22 -13.62
CA GLU A 16 -2.80 -6.03 -14.84
C GLU A 16 -4.21 -6.26 -15.39
N PHE A 17 -5.18 -6.61 -14.53
CA PHE A 17 -6.52 -7.02 -14.96
C PHE A 17 -7.58 -5.92 -14.90
N MET A 18 -7.32 -4.85 -14.14
CA MET A 18 -8.21 -3.72 -13.89
C MET A 18 -7.41 -2.41 -13.93
N PRO A 19 -6.87 -2.01 -15.09
CA PRO A 19 -5.93 -0.89 -15.21
C PRO A 19 -6.55 0.48 -14.87
N GLU A 20 -5.70 1.44 -14.56
CA GLU A 20 -6.05 2.75 -14.00
C GLU A 20 -6.91 3.63 -14.91
N ASP A 21 -6.71 3.51 -16.22
CA ASP A 21 -7.44 4.25 -17.25
C ASP A 21 -8.88 3.73 -17.45
N ILE A 22 -9.11 2.44 -17.19
CA ILE A 22 -10.44 1.82 -17.24
C ILE A 22 -11.17 1.97 -15.90
N HIS A 23 -10.46 1.91 -14.77
CA HIS A 23 -11.04 1.94 -13.43
C HIS A 23 -10.56 3.12 -12.56
N PRO A 24 -10.70 4.38 -13.00
CA PRO A 24 -10.06 5.52 -12.34
C PRO A 24 -10.59 5.77 -10.92
N THR A 25 -11.87 5.51 -10.64
CA THR A 25 -12.46 5.77 -9.32
C THR A 25 -11.92 4.84 -8.22
N PRO A 26 -11.84 3.50 -8.41
CA PRO A 26 -11.12 2.62 -7.49
C PRO A 26 -9.66 3.05 -7.25
N TRP A 27 -8.92 3.33 -8.32
CA TRP A 27 -7.50 3.69 -8.21
C TRP A 27 -7.27 5.03 -7.51
N ALA A 28 -8.14 6.02 -7.71
CA ALA A 28 -8.11 7.27 -6.95
C ALA A 28 -8.30 7.03 -5.44
N LYS A 29 -9.16 6.08 -5.05
CA LYS A 29 -9.32 5.71 -3.62
C LYS A 29 -8.07 5.01 -3.08
N ILE A 30 -7.47 4.11 -3.84
CA ILE A 30 -6.23 3.41 -3.46
C ILE A 30 -5.10 4.43 -3.28
N ALA A 31 -4.92 5.35 -4.24
CA ALA A 31 -3.95 6.44 -4.11
C ALA A 31 -4.22 7.31 -2.86
N GLY A 32 -5.48 7.61 -2.55
CA GLY A 32 -5.85 8.30 -1.32
C GLY A 32 -5.45 7.54 -0.04
N LEU A 33 -5.49 6.20 -0.03
CA LEU A 33 -5.03 5.38 1.07
C LEU A 33 -3.50 5.37 1.22
N VAL A 34 -2.77 5.43 0.09
CA VAL A 34 -1.30 5.61 0.06
C VAL A 34 -0.93 6.96 0.67
N VAL A 35 -1.48 8.05 0.14
CA VAL A 35 -1.17 9.42 0.59
C VAL A 35 -1.55 9.65 2.06
N SER A 36 -2.65 9.06 2.52
CA SER A 36 -3.07 9.18 3.92
C SER A 36 -2.30 8.29 4.90
N GLY A 37 -1.29 7.55 4.42
CA GLY A 37 -0.45 6.67 5.23
C GLY A 37 -1.25 5.57 5.93
N ARG A 38 -2.23 4.99 5.25
CA ARG A 38 -3.05 3.89 5.79
C ARG A 38 -2.53 2.50 5.44
N PHE A 39 -1.69 2.40 4.41
CA PHE A 39 -0.99 1.17 4.09
C PHE A 39 0.34 1.08 4.82
N ALA A 40 0.62 -0.11 5.31
CA ALA A 40 1.90 -0.52 5.86
C ALA A 40 2.54 -1.55 4.93
N VAL A 41 3.81 -1.37 4.63
CA VAL A 41 4.62 -2.30 3.85
C VAL A 41 5.98 -2.49 4.51
N SER A 42 6.58 -3.66 4.31
CA SER A 42 8.00 -3.85 4.61
C SER A 42 8.86 -3.14 3.55
N VAL A 43 10.16 -3.00 3.84
CA VAL A 43 11.14 -2.45 2.87
C VAL A 43 11.16 -3.28 1.58
N GLU A 44 11.14 -4.61 1.69
CA GLU A 44 11.11 -5.53 0.54
C GLU A 44 9.87 -5.29 -0.34
N ILE A 45 8.69 -5.22 0.26
CA ILE A 45 7.45 -4.98 -0.48
C ILE A 45 7.42 -3.57 -1.08
N TYR A 46 7.98 -2.57 -0.39
CA TYR A 46 8.13 -1.24 -0.98
C TYR A 46 9.03 -1.26 -2.22
N ASP A 47 10.15 -1.99 -2.15
CA ASP A 47 11.10 -2.10 -3.26
C ASP A 47 10.49 -2.75 -4.51
N GLU A 48 9.51 -3.64 -4.33
CA GLU A 48 8.71 -4.19 -5.42
C GLU A 48 7.65 -3.20 -5.92
N LEU A 49 6.89 -2.61 -5.00
CA LEU A 49 5.79 -1.68 -5.33
C LEU A 49 6.26 -0.42 -6.07
N LYS A 50 7.45 0.10 -5.74
CA LYS A 50 8.00 1.28 -6.42
C LYS A 50 8.34 1.05 -7.89
N LEU A 51 8.41 -0.21 -8.33
CA LEU A 51 8.62 -0.59 -9.73
C LEU A 51 7.33 -0.63 -10.54
N LEU A 52 6.16 -0.52 -9.89
CA LEU A 52 4.90 -0.48 -10.61
C LEU A 52 4.88 0.71 -11.60
N PRO A 53 4.36 0.50 -12.81
CA PRO A 53 4.21 1.55 -13.80
C PRO A 53 2.97 2.41 -13.49
N GLY A 54 2.84 3.49 -14.25
CA GLY A 54 1.62 4.31 -14.24
C GLY A 54 1.48 5.22 -13.01
N PRO A 55 0.34 5.95 -12.95
CA PRO A 55 0.07 6.92 -11.90
C PRO A 55 0.15 6.35 -10.48
N ILE A 56 -0.29 5.11 -10.24
CA ILE A 56 -0.18 4.52 -8.90
C ILE A 56 1.28 4.28 -8.50
N GLY A 57 2.12 3.83 -9.42
CA GLY A 57 3.54 3.68 -9.17
C GLY A 57 4.23 5.00 -8.86
N GLU A 58 3.86 6.07 -9.57
CA GLU A 58 4.33 7.43 -9.28
C GLU A 58 3.87 7.90 -7.89
N CYS A 59 2.61 7.64 -7.54
CA CYS A 59 2.05 7.95 -6.22
C CYS A 59 2.82 7.23 -5.10
N ILE A 60 3.16 5.95 -5.27
CA ILE A 60 3.93 5.17 -4.30
C ILE A 60 5.33 5.77 -4.11
N ARG A 61 6.04 6.09 -5.20
CA ARG A 61 7.37 6.69 -5.15
C ARG A 61 7.36 8.06 -4.45
N ALA A 62 6.32 8.86 -4.67
CA ALA A 62 6.18 10.18 -4.06
C ALA A 62 5.81 10.14 -2.56
N ASN A 63 5.35 8.99 -2.04
CA ASN A 63 4.81 8.86 -0.68
C ASN A 63 5.50 7.73 0.12
N ASP A 64 6.78 7.49 -0.13
CA ASP A 64 7.59 6.44 0.51
C ASP A 64 7.45 6.40 2.05
N ALA A 65 7.72 7.54 2.70
CA ALA A 65 7.62 7.67 4.16
C ALA A 65 6.19 7.43 4.69
N ALA A 66 5.16 7.60 3.86
CA ALA A 66 3.79 7.30 4.26
C ALA A 66 3.46 5.81 4.20
N LEU A 67 4.29 4.98 3.55
CA LEU A 67 4.07 3.55 3.31
C LEU A 67 4.93 2.66 4.19
N GLN A 68 6.24 2.92 4.23
CA GLN A 68 7.17 2.08 4.98
C GLN A 68 6.82 2.06 6.47
N MET A 69 7.05 0.91 7.09
CA MET A 69 7.12 0.77 8.53
C MET A 69 8.57 0.76 8.95
N GLU A 70 8.95 1.62 9.89
CA GLU A 70 10.17 1.39 10.67
C GLU A 70 9.87 0.41 11.81
N VAL A 71 10.65 -0.67 11.89
CA VAL A 71 10.53 -1.64 12.98
C VAL A 71 10.99 -0.97 14.27
N GLY A 72 10.06 -0.67 15.18
CA GLY A 72 10.33 -0.04 16.47
C GLY A 72 9.61 1.29 16.69
N GLU A 73 8.95 1.85 15.67
CA GLU A 73 8.02 2.96 15.85
C GLU A 73 6.66 2.46 16.37
N GLU A 74 6.15 3.06 17.45
CA GLU A 74 4.88 2.70 18.11
C GLU A 74 3.62 3.06 17.27
N ASP A 75 3.79 3.47 16.02
CA ASP A 75 2.75 4.07 15.18
C ASP A 75 1.67 3.08 14.69
N TRP A 76 1.84 1.78 14.95
CA TRP A 76 0.81 0.78 14.65
C TRP A 76 0.84 -0.48 15.53
N ASP A 77 -0.29 -0.75 16.20
CA ASP A 77 -0.58 -2.03 16.86
C ASP A 77 -0.90 -3.15 15.85
N TRP A 78 0.14 -3.63 15.17
CA TRP A 78 0.04 -4.73 14.22
C TRP A 78 -0.35 -6.06 14.89
N ALA A 79 -0.06 -6.21 16.19
CA ALA A 79 -0.35 -7.45 16.94
C ALA A 79 -1.87 -7.66 17.06
N THR A 80 -2.61 -6.60 17.42
CA THR A 80 -4.07 -6.64 17.41
C THR A 80 -4.61 -6.88 16.00
N TYR A 81 -4.07 -6.20 14.99
CA TYR A 81 -4.47 -6.42 13.59
C TYR A 81 -4.31 -7.88 13.16
N SER A 82 -3.14 -8.49 13.41
CA SER A 82 -2.88 -9.89 13.07
C SER A 82 -3.83 -10.85 13.79
N ALA A 83 -4.15 -10.59 15.06
CA ALA A 83 -5.11 -11.40 15.82
C ALA A 83 -6.53 -11.35 15.20
N THR A 84 -6.95 -10.22 14.64
CA THR A 84 -8.26 -10.10 13.97
C THR A 84 -8.34 -10.84 12.64
N MET A 85 -7.21 -11.06 11.96
CA MET A 85 -7.13 -11.76 10.67
C MET A 85 -7.09 -13.29 10.79
N LYS A 86 -6.86 -13.84 12.00
CA LYS A 86 -6.78 -15.30 12.25
C LYS A 86 -8.13 -15.96 12.59
N LYS A 87 -9.26 -15.31 12.28
CA LYS A 87 -10.60 -15.89 12.43
C LYS A 87 -11.07 -16.51 11.13
#